data_AF-A0A2S1SLJ1-F1
#
_entry.id   AF-A0A2S1SLJ1-F1
#
_cell.length_a   1.000
_cell.length_b   1.000
_cell.length_c   1.000
_cell.angle_alpha   90.00
_cell.angle_beta   90.00
_cell.angle_gamma   90.00
#
_symmetry.space_group_name_H-M   'P 1'
#
loop_
_entity.id
_entity.type
_entity.pdbx_description
1 polymer ?
#
loop_
_entity_poly.entity_id
_entity_poly.type
_entity_poly.pdbx_seq_one_letter_code
_entity_poly.pdbx_strand_id
1 'polypeptide(L)'
;MNNMTPVVKQLLIINIIVFIGAQLMGGNPIESNAAYQQLSLFYFENPHFKIWQPITSMFMHAPMPNIMHIAFNMIALVSFGSMLEHFWGAKKFLIFYFVCGLGAFLMHTGVNYYFFHEGLNALAAKGFSPDQVMQTLHQGKFNTSWQEALPVTQFNTFIDAYMGTAVGASGAIYGLLVAFAFMFPMAELAMFFIPIPIKAKYFVPGLIAVDLFLGLKGNSIFGDGGGGIAHFAHIGGALLGFIMMMSWRNNKFQNNRWN
;
A
#
# COMPACT_ATOMS: atom_id res chain seq x y z
N MET A 1 -31.72 2.92 1.96
CA MET A 1 -31.14 2.93 0.59
C MET A 1 -29.74 2.39 0.70
N ASN A 2 -29.43 1.28 0.01
CA ASN A 2 -28.09 0.69 0.08
C ASN A 2 -27.18 1.50 -0.85
N ASN A 3 -26.46 2.47 -0.31
CA ASN A 3 -25.61 3.42 -1.07
C ASN A 3 -24.30 2.79 -1.61
N MET A 4 -24.09 1.50 -1.37
CA MET A 4 -22.90 0.78 -1.82
C MET A 4 -23.11 0.22 -3.23
N THR A 5 -22.22 0.59 -4.14
CA THR A 5 -22.28 0.21 -5.55
C THR A 5 -21.82 -1.24 -5.76
N PRO A 6 -22.21 -1.88 -6.89
CA PRO A 6 -21.96 -3.31 -7.10
C PRO A 6 -20.48 -3.71 -7.03
N VAL A 7 -19.57 -3.00 -7.71
CA VAL A 7 -18.15 -3.38 -7.70
C VAL A 7 -17.55 -3.19 -6.32
N VAL A 8 -17.80 -2.06 -5.66
CA VAL A 8 -17.31 -1.79 -4.31
C VAL A 8 -17.78 -2.85 -3.33
N LYS A 9 -19.04 -3.30 -3.45
CA LYS A 9 -19.55 -4.42 -2.66
C LYS A 9 -18.76 -5.71 -2.89
N GLN A 10 -18.43 -6.03 -4.15
CA GLN A 10 -17.63 -7.23 -4.44
C GLN A 10 -16.20 -7.10 -3.90
N LEU A 11 -15.57 -5.93 -4.05
CA LEU A 11 -14.25 -5.65 -3.47
C LEU A 11 -14.27 -5.75 -1.95
N LEU A 12 -15.30 -5.25 -1.27
CA LEU A 12 -15.47 -5.42 0.17
C LEU A 12 -15.56 -6.91 0.55
N ILE A 13 -16.42 -7.66 -0.13
CA ILE A 13 -16.63 -9.09 0.17
C ILE A 13 -15.34 -9.88 -0.02
N ILE A 14 -14.64 -9.72 -1.15
CA ILE A 14 -13.40 -10.48 -1.40
C ILE A 14 -12.31 -10.14 -0.38
N ASN A 15 -12.16 -8.88 0.02
CA ASN A 15 -11.20 -8.48 1.07
C ASN A 15 -11.53 -9.14 2.42
N ILE A 16 -12.81 -9.19 2.80
CA ILE A 16 -13.24 -9.87 4.04
C ILE A 16 -12.98 -11.38 3.95
N ILE A 17 -13.31 -12.03 2.83
CA ILE A 17 -13.08 -13.46 2.62
C ILE A 17 -11.58 -13.78 2.71
N VAL A 18 -10.74 -13.02 2.01
CA VAL A 18 -9.28 -13.23 2.02
C VAL A 18 -8.72 -13.01 3.41
N PHE A 19 -9.15 -11.96 4.13
CA PHE A 19 -8.71 -11.69 5.49
C PHE A 19 -9.07 -12.82 6.45
N ILE A 20 -10.33 -13.26 6.49
CA ILE A 20 -10.78 -14.35 7.35
C ILE A 20 -10.06 -15.65 6.97
N GLY A 21 -9.97 -15.97 5.68
CA GLY A 21 -9.26 -17.14 5.18
C GLY A 21 -7.80 -17.16 5.62
N ALA A 22 -7.09 -16.04 5.50
CA ALA A 22 -5.71 -15.91 5.94
C ALA A 22 -5.56 -16.11 7.47
N GLN A 23 -6.50 -15.64 8.29
CA GLN A 23 -6.47 -15.87 9.74
C GLN A 23 -6.69 -17.35 10.08
N LEU A 24 -7.59 -18.05 9.36
CA LEU A 24 -7.91 -19.45 9.59
C LEU A 24 -6.77 -20.40 9.21
N MET A 25 -5.89 -20.01 8.29
CA MET A 25 -4.74 -20.82 7.89
C MET A 25 -3.64 -20.90 8.96
N GLY A 26 -3.69 -20.07 10.00
CA GLY A 26 -2.76 -20.12 11.13
C GLY A 26 -1.30 -19.83 10.75
N GLY A 27 -0.40 -19.97 11.73
CA GLY A 27 1.04 -19.72 11.55
C GLY A 27 1.57 -18.79 12.65
N ASN A 28 2.53 -19.28 13.44
CA ASN A 28 3.26 -18.49 14.42
C ASN A 28 4.76 -18.84 14.32
N PRO A 29 5.62 -17.90 13.88
CA PRO A 29 5.34 -16.50 13.52
C PRO A 29 4.53 -16.35 12.22
N ILE A 30 4.03 -15.14 11.91
CA ILE A 30 3.27 -14.80 10.69
C ILE A 30 3.98 -15.26 9.41
N GLU A 31 5.31 -15.25 9.41
CA GLU A 31 6.15 -15.75 8.33
C GLU A 31 5.89 -17.23 7.99
N SER A 32 5.37 -18.02 8.93
CA SER A 32 4.97 -19.43 8.72
C SER A 32 3.54 -19.58 8.19
N ASN A 33 2.76 -18.50 8.09
CA ASN A 33 1.40 -18.54 7.56
C ASN A 33 1.43 -18.66 6.03
N ALA A 34 0.92 -19.78 5.52
CA ALA A 34 0.93 -20.09 4.10
C ALA A 34 0.14 -19.07 3.24
N ALA A 35 -0.92 -18.44 3.77
CA ALA A 35 -1.61 -17.37 3.05
C ALA A 35 -0.71 -16.16 2.84
N TYR A 36 -0.02 -15.70 3.88
CA TYR A 36 0.88 -14.55 3.80
C TYR A 36 2.10 -14.85 2.93
N GLN A 37 2.69 -16.05 3.02
CA GLN A 37 3.78 -16.44 2.11
C GLN A 37 3.37 -16.43 0.63
N GLN A 38 2.14 -16.84 0.32
CA GLN A 38 1.69 -16.94 -1.07
C GLN A 38 1.15 -15.62 -1.62
N LEU A 39 0.50 -14.80 -0.78
CA LEU A 39 -0.33 -13.69 -1.25
C LEU A 39 0.24 -12.30 -0.90
N SER A 40 1.11 -12.17 0.11
CA SER A 40 1.77 -10.91 0.44
C SER A 40 2.81 -10.53 -0.60
N LEU A 41 3.10 -9.24 -0.75
CA LEU A 41 4.12 -8.76 -1.68
C LEU A 41 5.50 -8.83 -1.03
N PHE A 42 6.34 -9.74 -1.53
CA PHE A 42 7.76 -9.81 -1.17
C PHE A 42 8.61 -8.94 -2.10
N TYR A 43 9.82 -8.60 -1.66
CA TYR A 43 10.85 -8.02 -2.54
C TYR A 43 11.16 -8.97 -3.71
N PHE A 44 11.37 -8.43 -4.91
CA PHE A 44 11.38 -9.25 -6.13
C PHE A 44 12.56 -10.23 -6.24
N GLU A 45 13.65 -9.98 -5.51
CA GLU A 45 14.81 -10.89 -5.41
C GLU A 45 14.66 -11.92 -4.28
N ASN A 46 13.63 -11.78 -3.43
CA ASN A 46 13.35 -12.73 -2.37
C ASN A 46 12.76 -14.04 -2.97
N PRO A 47 13.20 -15.23 -2.53
CA PRO A 47 12.74 -16.53 -3.05
C PRO A 47 11.23 -16.78 -2.85
N HIS A 48 10.62 -16.08 -1.90
CA HIS A 48 9.17 -16.13 -1.67
C HIS A 48 8.37 -15.23 -2.63
N PHE A 49 9.03 -14.40 -3.45
CA PHE A 49 8.34 -13.62 -4.46
C PHE A 49 7.64 -14.52 -5.48
N LYS A 50 6.44 -14.11 -5.89
CA LYS A 50 5.63 -14.76 -6.91
C LYS A 50 4.96 -13.72 -7.79
N ILE A 51 4.83 -14.02 -9.08
CA ILE A 51 4.33 -13.07 -10.10
C ILE A 51 2.90 -12.57 -9.86
N TRP A 52 2.09 -13.27 -9.06
CA TRP A 52 0.72 -12.87 -8.74
C TRP A 52 0.62 -11.92 -7.53
N GLN A 53 1.69 -11.81 -6.73
CA GLN A 53 1.70 -10.99 -5.50
C GLN A 53 1.40 -9.50 -5.70
N PRO A 54 1.79 -8.84 -6.82
CA PRO A 54 1.40 -7.46 -7.08
C PRO A 54 -0.12 -7.24 -7.08
N ILE A 55 -0.91 -8.25 -7.41
CA ILE A 55 -2.37 -8.20 -7.40
C ILE A 55 -2.94 -8.78 -6.10
N THR A 56 -2.45 -9.94 -5.65
CA THR A 56 -3.03 -10.59 -4.45
C THR A 56 -2.77 -9.80 -3.17
N SER A 57 -1.64 -9.10 -3.07
CA SER A 57 -1.30 -8.26 -1.91
C SER A 57 -2.31 -7.14 -1.69
N MET A 58 -2.98 -6.66 -2.76
CA MET A 58 -4.05 -5.66 -2.67
C MET A 58 -5.27 -6.15 -1.89
N PHE A 59 -5.40 -7.46 -1.68
CA PHE A 59 -6.51 -8.09 -0.95
C PHE A 59 -6.11 -8.66 0.42
N MET A 60 -4.80 -8.73 0.69
CA MET A 60 -4.27 -9.12 1.98
C MET A 60 -4.34 -7.95 2.95
N HIS A 61 -4.45 -8.24 4.25
CA HIS A 61 -4.46 -7.24 5.30
C HIS A 61 -3.63 -7.72 6.50
N ALA A 62 -3.28 -6.80 7.40
CA ALA A 62 -2.41 -7.10 8.52
C ALA A 62 -3.04 -8.20 9.38
N PRO A 63 -2.26 -9.19 9.82
CA PRO A 63 -2.76 -10.26 10.68
C PRO A 63 -3.24 -9.72 12.03
N MET A 64 -4.12 -10.49 12.68
CA MET A 64 -4.58 -10.16 14.03
C MET A 64 -3.38 -10.06 15.01
N PRO A 65 -3.41 -9.11 15.97
CA PRO A 65 -4.57 -8.33 16.42
C PRO A 65 -4.82 -7.00 15.68
N ASN A 66 -4.10 -6.67 14.59
CA ASN A 66 -4.24 -5.38 13.91
C ASN A 66 -5.48 -5.29 12.99
N ILE A 67 -6.67 -5.36 13.60
CA ILE A 67 -7.96 -5.30 12.90
C ILE A 67 -8.22 -3.92 12.27
N MET A 68 -7.61 -2.87 12.81
CA MET A 68 -7.81 -1.51 12.32
C MET A 68 -7.32 -1.34 10.89
N HIS A 69 -6.33 -2.13 10.47
CA HIS A 69 -5.83 -2.10 9.10
C HIS A 69 -6.93 -2.42 8.09
N ILE A 70 -7.62 -3.55 8.21
CA ILE A 70 -8.74 -3.86 7.30
C ILE A 70 -9.94 -2.93 7.53
N ALA A 71 -10.26 -2.57 8.77
CA ALA A 71 -11.42 -1.74 9.08
C ALA A 71 -11.36 -0.39 8.35
N PHE A 72 -10.22 0.32 8.45
CA PHE A 72 -10.08 1.62 7.79
C PHE A 72 -10.03 1.51 6.28
N ASN A 73 -9.35 0.50 5.73
CA ASN A 73 -9.33 0.26 4.29
C ASN A 73 -10.75 0.05 3.75
N MET A 74 -11.55 -0.78 4.43
CA MET A 74 -12.92 -1.09 3.98
C MET A 74 -13.88 0.09 4.16
N ILE A 75 -13.76 0.87 5.25
CA ILE A 75 -14.52 2.11 5.41
C ILE A 75 -14.19 3.09 4.27
N ALA A 76 -12.91 3.32 3.99
CA ALA A 76 -12.50 4.23 2.93
C ALA A 76 -12.96 3.72 1.54
N LEU A 77 -12.81 2.43 1.26
CA LEU A 77 -13.28 1.81 0.02
C LEU A 77 -14.79 2.00 -0.16
N VAL A 78 -15.60 1.76 0.87
CA VAL A 78 -17.05 1.94 0.80
C VAL A 78 -17.42 3.41 0.64
N SER A 79 -16.85 4.30 1.44
CA SER A 79 -17.18 5.73 1.45
C SER A 79 -16.78 6.44 0.16
N PHE A 80 -15.53 6.30 -0.27
CA PHE A 80 -15.00 7.01 -1.43
C PHE A 80 -15.21 6.23 -2.72
N GLY A 81 -15.02 4.90 -2.66
CA GLY A 81 -15.16 4.04 -3.84
C GLY A 81 -16.58 4.03 -4.37
N SER A 82 -17.61 3.94 -3.51
CA SER A 82 -19.00 3.90 -3.98
C SER A 82 -19.40 5.20 -4.70
N MET A 83 -18.92 6.34 -4.19
CA MET A 83 -19.16 7.61 -4.84
C MET A 83 -18.47 7.67 -6.21
N LEU A 84 -17.20 7.27 -6.29
CA LEU A 84 -16.46 7.29 -7.57
C LEU A 84 -17.03 6.29 -8.59
N GLU A 85 -17.42 5.09 -8.16
CA GLU A 85 -18.07 4.10 -9.03
C GLU A 85 -19.40 4.62 -9.58
N HIS A 86 -20.20 5.32 -8.76
CA HIS A 86 -21.46 5.91 -9.23
C HIS A 86 -21.26 6.89 -10.38
N PHE A 87 -20.19 7.71 -10.35
CA PHE A 87 -19.90 8.69 -11.38
C PHE A 87 -19.17 8.13 -12.60
N TRP A 88 -18.38 7.07 -12.43
CA TRP A 88 -17.53 6.52 -13.49
C TRP A 88 -18.08 5.25 -14.13
N GLY A 89 -18.99 4.56 -13.45
CA GLY A 89 -19.38 3.19 -13.75
C GLY A 89 -18.29 2.17 -13.39
N ALA A 90 -18.71 0.91 -13.33
CA ALA A 90 -17.91 -0.23 -12.88
C ALA A 90 -16.54 -0.35 -13.59
N LYS A 91 -16.52 -0.32 -14.93
CA LYS A 91 -15.31 -0.57 -15.72
C LYS A 91 -14.20 0.46 -15.43
N LYS A 92 -14.56 1.74 -15.45
CA LYS A 92 -13.58 2.82 -15.26
C LYS A 92 -13.10 2.89 -13.81
N PHE A 93 -13.98 2.63 -12.85
CA PHE A 93 -13.61 2.47 -11.45
C PHE A 93 -12.62 1.34 -11.21
N LEU A 94 -12.87 0.14 -11.77
CA LEU A 94 -11.95 -1.00 -11.64
C LEU A 94 -10.57 -0.72 -12.25
N ILE A 95 -10.52 -0.14 -13.45
CA ILE A 95 -9.24 0.23 -14.08
C ILE A 95 -8.47 1.20 -13.16
N PHE A 96 -9.15 2.21 -12.63
CA PHE A 96 -8.53 3.17 -11.72
C PHE A 96 -8.01 2.50 -10.44
N TYR A 97 -8.84 1.66 -9.81
CA TYR A 97 -8.49 0.94 -8.57
C TYR A 97 -7.23 0.08 -8.76
N PHE A 98 -7.19 -0.74 -9.82
CA PHE A 98 -6.04 -1.61 -10.08
C PHE A 98 -4.79 -0.85 -10.54
N VAL A 99 -4.92 0.20 -11.35
CA VAL A 99 -3.76 1.01 -11.74
C VAL A 99 -3.14 1.72 -10.53
N CYS A 100 -3.96 2.23 -9.61
CA CYS A 100 -3.44 2.82 -8.37
C CYS A 100 -2.76 1.76 -7.48
N GLY A 101 -3.34 0.55 -7.37
CA GLY A 101 -2.71 -0.57 -6.68
C GLY A 101 -1.35 -0.97 -7.29
N LEU A 102 -1.27 -1.05 -8.62
CA LEU A 102 0.00 -1.31 -9.32
C LEU A 102 1.00 -0.16 -9.16
N GLY A 103 0.54 1.09 -9.09
CA GLY A 103 1.38 2.24 -8.74
C GLY A 103 2.01 2.12 -7.35
N ALA A 104 1.24 1.61 -6.39
CA ALA A 104 1.73 1.32 -5.05
C ALA A 104 2.77 0.20 -5.04
N PHE A 105 2.53 -0.89 -5.79
CA PHE A 105 3.52 -1.95 -6.02
C PHE A 105 4.83 -1.38 -6.59
N LEU A 106 4.77 -0.63 -7.69
CA LEU A 106 5.97 -0.09 -8.35
C LEU A 106 6.79 0.80 -7.41
N MET A 107 6.13 1.69 -6.67
CA MET A 107 6.80 2.57 -5.71
C MET A 107 7.42 1.77 -4.57
N HIS A 108 6.67 0.83 -3.98
CA HIS A 108 7.16 0.00 -2.88
C HIS A 108 8.39 -0.83 -3.31
N THR A 109 8.32 -1.49 -4.46
CA THR A 109 9.43 -2.28 -5.00
C THR A 109 10.65 -1.41 -5.31
N GLY A 110 10.45 -0.21 -5.87
CA GLY A 110 11.55 0.73 -6.13
C GLY A 110 12.24 1.23 -4.86
N VAL A 111 11.48 1.50 -3.80
CA VAL A 111 12.04 1.92 -2.50
C VAL A 111 12.74 0.77 -1.79
N ASN A 112 12.19 -0.45 -1.83
CA ASN A 112 12.89 -1.65 -1.34
C ASN A 112 14.23 -1.83 -2.07
N TYR A 113 14.23 -1.74 -3.40
CA TYR A 113 15.45 -1.86 -4.19
C TYR A 113 16.52 -0.86 -3.74
N TYR A 114 16.11 0.41 -3.54
CA TYR A 114 17.01 1.48 -3.09
C TYR A 114 17.63 1.17 -1.72
N PHE A 115 16.80 0.95 -0.68
CA PHE A 115 17.32 0.71 0.67
C PHE A 115 18.09 -0.60 0.79
N PHE A 116 17.69 -1.62 0.03
CA PHE A 116 18.38 -2.89 -0.01
C PHE A 116 19.81 -2.74 -0.55
N HIS A 117 19.96 -2.10 -1.71
CA HIS A 117 21.27 -1.90 -2.32
C HIS A 117 22.14 -0.91 -1.54
N GLU A 118 21.51 0.08 -0.89
CA GLU A 118 22.21 1.03 -0.02
C GLU A 118 22.86 0.31 1.18
N GLY A 119 22.12 -0.56 1.87
CA GLY A 119 22.66 -1.39 2.95
C GLY A 119 23.66 -2.46 2.47
N LEU A 120 23.40 -3.11 1.33
CA LEU A 120 24.30 -4.12 0.75
C LEU A 120 25.66 -3.50 0.39
N ASN A 121 25.66 -2.33 -0.25
CA ASN A 121 26.88 -1.60 -0.60
C ASN A 121 27.63 -1.11 0.65
N ALA A 122 26.90 -0.67 1.69
CA ALA A 122 27.50 -0.27 2.96
C ALA A 122 28.20 -1.45 3.66
N LEU A 123 27.59 -2.65 3.66
CA LEU A 123 28.24 -3.87 4.15
C LEU A 123 29.45 -4.26 3.30
N ALA A 124 29.34 -4.17 1.97
CA ALA A 124 30.45 -4.44 1.07
C ALA A 124 31.66 -3.54 1.36
N ALA A 125 31.42 -2.25 1.64
CA ALA A 125 32.46 -1.30 2.02
C ALA A 125 33.12 -1.61 3.38
N LYS A 126 32.47 -2.43 4.23
CA LYS A 126 33.03 -2.95 5.49
C LYS A 126 33.69 -4.33 5.33
N GLY A 127 33.78 -4.85 4.11
CA GLY A 127 34.45 -6.12 3.79
C GLY A 127 33.54 -7.35 3.82
N PHE A 128 32.22 -7.19 3.96
CA PHE A 128 31.28 -8.31 3.85
C PHE A 128 31.05 -8.66 2.37
N SER A 129 31.12 -9.95 2.01
CA SER A 129 30.84 -10.39 0.64
C SER A 129 29.35 -10.24 0.30
N PRO A 130 28.98 -9.49 -0.76
CA PRO A 130 27.58 -9.38 -1.18
C PRO A 130 26.92 -10.74 -1.43
N ASP A 131 27.63 -11.69 -2.04
CA ASP A 131 27.10 -13.03 -2.31
C ASP A 131 26.77 -13.79 -1.02
N GLN A 132 27.63 -13.69 0.00
CA GLN A 132 27.39 -14.32 1.30
C GLN A 132 26.22 -13.64 2.03
N VAL A 133 26.10 -12.31 1.92
CA VAL A 133 24.96 -11.56 2.46
C VAL A 133 23.67 -12.03 1.81
N MET A 134 23.62 -12.07 0.47
CA MET A 134 22.47 -12.58 -0.29
C MET A 134 22.11 -14.02 0.10
N GLN A 135 23.08 -14.93 0.16
CA GLN A 135 22.83 -16.32 0.56
C GLN A 135 22.27 -16.46 1.98
N THR A 136 22.75 -15.63 2.91
CA THR A 136 22.25 -15.59 4.29
C THR A 136 20.80 -15.11 4.33
N LEU A 137 20.50 -14.05 3.58
CA LEU A 137 19.15 -13.48 3.47
C LEU A 137 18.16 -14.43 2.76
N HIS A 138 18.58 -15.16 1.72
CA HIS A 138 17.76 -16.18 1.07
C HIS A 138 17.29 -17.29 2.04
N GLN A 139 17.99 -17.50 3.15
CA GLN A 139 17.60 -18.45 4.19
C GLN A 139 16.66 -17.85 5.24
N GLY A 140 16.22 -16.60 5.08
CA GLY A 140 15.44 -15.88 6.10
C GLY A 140 16.28 -15.48 7.31
N LYS A 141 17.60 -15.37 7.17
CA LYS A 141 18.54 -15.08 8.27
C LYS A 141 19.28 -13.77 8.02
N PHE A 142 19.80 -13.18 9.09
CA PHE A 142 20.77 -12.09 9.03
C PHE A 142 21.91 -12.36 10.01
N ASN A 143 23.08 -11.76 9.76
CA ASN A 143 24.23 -11.87 10.65
C ASN A 143 24.20 -10.71 11.67
N THR A 144 24.40 -11.00 12.95
CA THR A 144 24.43 -9.99 14.01
C THR A 144 25.61 -9.01 13.85
N SER A 145 26.71 -9.43 13.21
CA SER A 145 27.83 -8.54 12.90
C SER A 145 27.45 -7.38 11.96
N TRP A 146 26.37 -7.51 11.19
CA TRP A 146 25.86 -6.40 10.36
C TRP A 146 25.26 -5.27 11.20
N GLN A 147 24.71 -5.59 12.38
CA GLN A 147 24.18 -4.60 13.32
C GLN A 147 25.29 -3.73 13.93
N GLU A 148 26.49 -4.30 14.09
CA GLU A 148 27.67 -3.58 14.55
C GLU A 148 28.30 -2.76 13.42
N ALA A 149 28.17 -3.22 12.18
CA ALA A 149 28.78 -2.60 11.00
C ALA A 149 28.00 -1.40 10.44
N LEU A 150 26.68 -1.36 10.66
CA LEU A 150 25.77 -0.35 10.13
C LEU A 150 25.11 0.47 11.26
N PRO A 151 24.80 1.76 11.03
CA PRO A 151 23.86 2.49 11.87
C PRO A 151 22.54 1.73 12.01
N VAL A 152 21.93 1.75 13.21
CA VAL A 152 20.70 1.00 13.53
C VAL A 152 19.57 1.27 12.55
N THR A 153 19.38 2.52 12.14
CA THR A 153 18.34 2.89 11.16
C THR A 153 18.59 2.25 9.81
N GLN A 154 19.84 2.29 9.33
CA GLN A 154 20.24 1.70 8.06
C GLN A 154 20.11 0.17 8.07
N PHE A 155 20.53 -0.48 9.16
CA PHE A 155 20.35 -1.91 9.35
C PHE A 155 18.87 -2.30 9.28
N ASN A 156 18.01 -1.58 10.02
CA ASN A 156 16.57 -1.86 10.05
C ASN A 156 15.93 -1.68 8.67
N THR A 157 16.22 -0.58 7.95
CA THR A 157 15.68 -0.38 6.59
C THR A 157 16.23 -1.38 5.59
N PHE A 158 17.49 -1.80 5.72
CA PHE A 158 18.10 -2.82 4.87
C PHE A 158 17.41 -4.17 5.03
N ILE A 159 17.20 -4.61 6.29
CA ILE A 159 16.51 -5.87 6.57
C ILE A 159 15.03 -5.79 6.18
N ASP A 160 14.34 -4.69 6.52
CA ASP A 160 12.93 -4.50 6.16
C ASP A 160 12.71 -4.48 4.64
N ALA A 161 13.63 -3.86 3.87
CA ALA A 161 13.54 -3.82 2.41
C ALA A 161 13.52 -5.21 1.76
N TYR A 162 14.17 -6.19 2.39
CA TYR A 162 14.33 -7.54 1.85
C TYR A 162 13.38 -8.56 2.48
N MET A 163 13.26 -8.53 3.81
CA MET A 163 12.46 -9.48 4.60
C MET A 163 11.02 -9.01 4.82
N GLY A 164 10.79 -7.70 4.78
CA GLY A 164 9.47 -7.11 4.93
C GLY A 164 8.55 -7.52 3.79
N THR A 165 7.25 -7.52 4.09
CA THR A 165 6.21 -7.73 3.09
C THR A 165 5.22 -6.58 3.12
N ALA A 166 4.59 -6.31 1.98
CA ALA A 166 3.49 -5.37 1.90
C ALA A 166 2.15 -6.09 1.68
N VAL A 167 1.15 -5.66 2.42
CA VAL A 167 -0.26 -6.08 2.26
C VAL A 167 -1.17 -4.86 2.37
N GLY A 168 -2.30 -4.88 1.67
CA GLY A 168 -3.37 -3.90 1.86
C GLY A 168 -3.92 -3.32 0.55
N ALA A 169 -5.21 -2.97 0.59
CA ALA A 169 -5.87 -2.21 -0.47
C ALA A 169 -5.48 -0.71 -0.48
N SER A 170 -4.68 -0.28 0.49
CA SER A 170 -4.44 1.12 0.83
C SER A 170 -3.81 1.91 -0.33
N GLY A 171 -2.89 1.32 -1.09
CA GLY A 171 -2.34 1.95 -2.29
C GLY A 171 -3.43 2.36 -3.29
N ALA A 172 -4.38 1.47 -3.57
CA ALA A 172 -5.52 1.80 -4.43
C ALA A 172 -6.44 2.87 -3.79
N ILE A 173 -6.69 2.76 -2.49
CA ILE A 173 -7.53 3.71 -1.73
C ILE A 173 -6.93 5.11 -1.70
N TYR A 174 -5.61 5.25 -1.57
CA TYR A 174 -4.94 6.55 -1.66
C TYR A 174 -5.13 7.19 -3.03
N GLY A 175 -5.10 6.39 -4.10
CA GLY A 175 -5.53 6.83 -5.43
C GLY A 175 -7.00 7.30 -5.45
N LEU A 176 -7.92 6.55 -4.83
CA LEU A 176 -9.34 6.93 -4.73
C LEU A 176 -9.53 8.24 -3.95
N LEU A 177 -8.79 8.45 -2.87
CA LEU A 177 -8.83 9.70 -2.10
C LEU A 177 -8.41 10.90 -2.96
N VAL A 178 -7.32 10.75 -3.74
CA VAL A 178 -6.89 11.77 -4.69
C VAL A 178 -7.98 12.05 -5.72
N ALA A 179 -8.56 11.01 -6.33
CA ALA A 179 -9.66 11.19 -7.27
C ALA A 179 -10.87 11.90 -6.66
N PHE A 180 -11.24 11.53 -5.43
CA PHE A 180 -12.33 12.15 -4.71
C PHE A 180 -12.07 13.65 -4.47
N ALA A 181 -10.87 14.03 -4.03
CA ALA A 181 -10.52 15.44 -3.83
C ALA A 181 -10.59 16.26 -5.13
N PHE A 182 -10.28 15.64 -6.28
CA PHE A 182 -10.40 16.28 -7.59
C PHE A 182 -11.85 16.43 -8.06
N MET A 183 -12.69 15.43 -7.82
CA MET A 183 -14.08 15.42 -8.29
C MET A 183 -15.03 16.16 -7.37
N PHE A 184 -14.76 16.14 -6.07
CA PHE A 184 -15.59 16.72 -5.02
C PHE A 184 -14.77 17.63 -4.09
N PRO A 185 -14.07 18.66 -4.62
CA PRO A 185 -13.13 19.47 -3.84
C PRO A 185 -13.80 20.25 -2.70
N MET A 186 -15.11 20.49 -2.79
CA MET A 186 -15.91 21.17 -1.76
C MET A 186 -16.65 20.21 -0.84
N ALA A 187 -16.61 18.89 -1.07
CA ALA A 187 -17.23 17.93 -0.16
C ALA A 187 -16.55 18.02 1.21
N GLU A 188 -17.38 18.11 2.24
CA GLU A 188 -16.92 18.24 3.61
C GLU A 188 -16.81 16.86 4.25
N LEU A 189 -15.61 16.52 4.72
CA LEU A 189 -15.28 15.25 5.34
C LEU A 189 -15.10 15.48 6.84
N ALA A 190 -15.87 14.74 7.64
CA ALA A 190 -15.68 14.68 9.09
C ALA A 190 -14.98 13.36 9.44
N MET A 191 -13.90 13.43 10.22
CA MET A 191 -13.35 12.24 10.89
C MET A 191 -14.07 12.08 12.23
N PHE A 192 -14.24 10.83 12.69
CA PHE A 192 -14.92 10.51 13.94
C PHE A 192 -14.44 11.32 15.16
N PHE A 193 -13.16 11.73 15.16
CA PHE A 193 -12.51 12.47 16.24
C PHE A 193 -12.21 13.96 15.90
N ILE A 194 -12.50 14.43 14.68
CA ILE A 194 -12.40 15.86 14.33
C ILE A 194 -13.82 16.35 14.04
N PRO A 195 -14.45 17.08 14.98
CA PRO A 195 -15.85 17.49 14.87
C PRO A 195 -16.09 18.60 13.84
N ILE A 196 -15.03 19.13 13.23
CA ILE A 196 -15.10 20.19 12.21
C ILE A 196 -14.93 19.54 10.84
N PRO A 197 -15.96 19.58 9.97
CA PRO A 197 -15.84 19.08 8.60
C PRO A 197 -14.78 19.87 7.81
N ILE A 198 -13.90 19.16 7.12
CA ILE A 198 -12.82 19.76 6.30
C ILE A 198 -13.09 19.44 4.83
N LYS A 199 -12.96 20.44 3.97
CA LYS A 199 -13.14 20.26 2.52
C LYS A 199 -12.10 19.28 1.96
N ALA A 200 -12.53 18.39 1.07
CA ALA A 200 -11.72 17.32 0.50
C ALA A 200 -10.38 17.80 -0.10
N LYS A 201 -10.38 18.97 -0.75
CA LYS A 201 -9.16 19.58 -1.33
C LYS A 201 -8.06 19.90 -0.32
N TYR A 202 -8.41 20.07 0.95
CA TYR A 202 -7.45 20.27 2.05
C TYR A 202 -7.24 18.99 2.84
N PHE A 203 -8.34 18.27 3.09
CA PHE A 203 -8.33 17.03 3.87
C PHE A 203 -7.41 15.97 3.26
N VAL A 204 -7.54 15.69 1.97
CA VAL A 204 -6.82 14.59 1.33
C VAL A 204 -5.30 14.85 1.26
N PRO A 205 -4.82 16.01 0.77
CA PRO A 205 -3.38 16.29 0.82
C PRO A 205 -2.82 16.30 2.24
N GLY A 206 -3.57 16.84 3.22
CA GLY A 206 -3.18 16.84 4.62
C GLY A 206 -3.05 15.42 5.19
N LEU A 207 -4.04 14.57 4.94
CA LEU A 207 -4.02 13.16 5.34
C LEU A 207 -2.80 12.43 4.75
N ILE A 208 -2.54 12.58 3.44
CA ILE A 208 -1.39 11.96 2.77
C ILE A 208 -0.07 12.44 3.38
N ALA A 209 0.05 13.74 3.65
CA ALA A 209 1.25 14.31 4.26
C ALA A 209 1.48 13.81 5.69
N VAL A 210 0.42 13.72 6.51
CA VAL A 210 0.52 13.19 7.87
C VAL A 210 0.87 11.72 7.85
N ASP A 211 0.24 10.91 6.99
CA ASP A 211 0.54 9.47 6.89
C ASP A 211 1.99 9.22 6.44
N LEU A 212 2.48 9.99 5.47
CA LEU A 212 3.89 9.94 5.07
C LEU A 212 4.82 10.28 6.24
N PHE A 213 4.52 11.36 6.97
CA PHE A 213 5.33 11.76 8.12
C PHE A 213 5.34 10.72 9.25
N LEU A 214 4.18 10.10 9.52
CA LEU A 214 4.08 9.01 10.50
C LEU A 214 4.81 7.77 10.01
N GLY A 215 4.76 7.46 8.71
CA GLY A 215 5.46 6.34 8.11
C GLY A 215 6.97 6.42 8.25
N LEU A 216 7.54 7.64 8.12
CA LEU A 216 8.95 7.90 8.42
C LEU A 216 9.33 7.64 9.89
N LYS A 217 8.34 7.58 10.79
CA LYS A 217 8.48 7.26 12.20
C LYS A 217 8.02 5.83 12.54
N GLY A 218 7.73 4.99 11.55
CA GLY A 218 7.21 3.64 11.73
C GLY A 218 5.80 3.59 12.32
N ASN A 219 4.94 4.57 12.02
CA ASN A 219 3.55 4.61 12.46
C ASN A 219 2.61 4.86 11.27
N SER A 220 1.36 4.40 11.36
CA SER A 220 0.34 4.53 10.30
C SER A 220 -0.94 5.17 10.84
N ILE A 221 -1.61 6.02 10.05
CA ILE A 221 -2.98 6.49 10.39
C ILE A 221 -3.98 5.34 10.27
N PHE A 222 -3.79 4.48 9.26
CA PHE A 222 -4.75 3.45 8.87
C PHE A 222 -4.35 2.04 9.32
N GLY A 223 -3.51 1.93 10.34
CA GLY A 223 -2.95 0.67 10.81
C GLY A 223 -1.75 0.22 9.97
N ASP A 224 -0.82 -0.49 10.62
CA ASP A 224 0.40 -0.94 9.97
C ASP A 224 0.20 -2.26 9.20
N GLY A 225 0.57 -2.27 7.91
CA GLY A 225 0.44 -3.40 7.00
C GLY A 225 1.79 -4.00 6.57
N GLY A 226 2.91 -3.49 7.09
CA GLY A 226 4.26 -3.92 6.72
C GLY A 226 5.30 -3.21 7.59
N GLY A 227 6.55 -3.07 7.13
CA GLY A 227 7.52 -2.22 7.82
C GLY A 227 7.48 -0.77 7.37
N GLY A 228 8.45 0.04 7.81
CA GLY A 228 8.54 1.47 7.50
C GLY A 228 8.54 1.79 6.00
N ILE A 229 8.97 0.84 5.15
CA ILE A 229 8.97 1.02 3.70
C ILE A 229 7.58 0.82 3.07
N ALA A 230 6.67 0.10 3.73
CA ALA A 230 5.30 -0.14 3.23
C ALA A 230 4.53 1.18 3.04
N HIS A 231 4.84 2.23 3.81
CA HIS A 231 4.21 3.55 3.69
C HIS A 231 4.45 4.24 2.34
N PHE A 232 5.58 3.97 1.68
CA PHE A 232 5.85 4.53 0.36
C PHE A 232 4.90 3.97 -0.72
N ALA A 233 4.29 2.81 -0.48
CA ALA A 233 3.25 2.26 -1.35
C ALA A 233 2.05 3.22 -1.47
N HIS A 234 1.66 3.89 -0.38
CA HIS A 234 0.57 4.87 -0.38
C HIS A 234 0.86 6.04 -1.32
N ILE A 235 2.11 6.52 -1.35
CA ILE A 235 2.55 7.58 -2.26
C ILE A 235 2.45 7.11 -3.71
N GLY A 236 2.88 5.88 -4.01
CA GLY A 236 2.79 5.33 -5.35
C GLY A 236 1.35 5.30 -5.88
N GLY A 237 0.41 4.84 -5.04
CA GLY A 237 -1.01 4.84 -5.37
C GLY A 237 -1.61 6.23 -5.55
N ALA A 238 -1.30 7.16 -4.64
CA ALA A 238 -1.72 8.56 -4.75
C ALA A 238 -1.17 9.24 -6.02
N LEU A 239 0.10 9.01 -6.34
CA LEU A 239 0.78 9.56 -7.52
C LEU A 239 0.14 9.06 -8.81
N LEU A 240 -0.08 7.76 -8.95
CA LEU A 240 -0.74 7.20 -10.14
C LEU A 240 -2.19 7.68 -10.25
N GLY A 241 -2.91 7.75 -9.12
CA GLY A 241 -4.25 8.34 -9.08
C GLY A 241 -4.26 9.79 -9.56
N PHE A 242 -3.31 10.61 -9.11
CA PHE A 242 -3.14 11.99 -9.56
C PHE A 242 -2.87 12.07 -11.07
N ILE A 243 -1.92 11.29 -11.58
CA ILE A 243 -1.56 11.26 -13.01
C ILE A 243 -2.78 10.88 -13.86
N MET A 244 -3.53 9.84 -13.46
CA MET A 244 -4.76 9.43 -14.15
C MET A 244 -5.82 10.52 -14.14
N MET A 245 -6.04 11.19 -13.00
CA MET A 245 -7.00 12.28 -12.90
C MET A 245 -6.63 13.47 -13.79
N MET A 246 -5.36 13.82 -13.87
CA MET A 246 -4.86 14.87 -14.75
C MET A 246 -5.08 14.51 -16.23
N SER A 247 -4.77 13.26 -16.62
CA SER A 247 -4.99 12.75 -17.97
C SER A 247 -6.48 12.79 -18.36
N TRP A 248 -7.36 12.30 -17.48
CA TRP A 248 -8.80 12.27 -17.73
C TRP A 248 -9.46 13.65 -17.76
N ARG A 249 -8.93 14.61 -16.99
CA ARG A 249 -9.38 16.00 -17.05
C ARG A 249 -9.09 16.60 -18.42
N ASN A 250 -7.88 16.41 -18.94
CA ASN A 250 -7.45 17.00 -20.22
C ASN A 250 -8.22 16.40 -21.41
N ASN A 251 -8.58 15.11 -21.36
CA ASN A 251 -9.39 14.47 -22.42
C ASN A 251 -10.83 14.99 -22.49
N LYS A 252 -11.42 15.47 -21.37
CA LYS A 252 -12.74 16.13 -21.39
C LYS A 252 -12.72 17.49 -22.08
N PHE A 253 -11.58 18.19 -22.09
CA PHE A 253 -11.43 19.46 -22.82
C PHE A 253 -11.17 19.27 -24.32
N GLN A 254 -10.66 18.10 -24.74
CA GLN A 254 -10.48 17.79 -26.16
C GLN A 254 -11.77 17.28 -26.83
N ASN A 255 -12.63 16.55 -26.11
CA ASN A 255 -13.88 16.01 -26.66
C ASN A 255 -15.07 16.97 -26.65
N ASN A 256 -14.91 18.22 -26.19
CA ASN A 256 -15.93 19.29 -26.25
C ASN A 256 -15.58 20.41 -27.24
N ARG A 257 -14.83 20.09 -28.30
CA ARG A 257 -14.72 20.93 -29.49
C ARG A 257 -15.14 20.08 -30.69
N TRP A 258 -16.29 20.45 -31.28
CA TRP A 258 -16.93 19.87 -32.47
C TRP A 258 -17.79 18.63 -32.23
N ASN A 259 -18.99 18.84 -31.67
CA ASN A 259 -20.28 18.77 -32.40
C ASN A 259 -21.38 19.44 -31.58
#